data_AF-A0A9D9VXK0-F1
#
_entry.id   AF-A0A9D9VXK0-F1
#
_cell.length_a   1.000
_cell.length_b   1.000
_cell.length_c   1.000
_cell.angle_alpha   90.00
_cell.angle_beta   90.00
_cell.angle_gamma   90.00
#
_symmetry.space_group_name_H-M   'P 1'
#
loop_
_entity.id
_entity.type
_entity.pdbx_description
1 polymer ?
#
loop_
_entity_poly.entity_id
_entity_poly.type
_entity_poly.pdbx_seq_one_letter_code
_entity_poly.pdbx_strand_id
1 'polypeptide(L)'
;MIFAILIAASSCSSKIISTNYYTLHQKELMHIETIYKYLYQQKPFSIAFTSKNLQIVSVEMKTDSLNYIYEFNTIDARLKDSLLKYGYDAEKVIWLINAMQKIECTWINNYDYYTNNKEQRLIFISIKPKVIRRPFSPSKYYMLAYFDEPQHFDENGLLLDGSNTKRLRRFNYLLFKKITDKICYTVSEKFR
;
A
#
# COMPACT_ATOMS: atom_id res chain seq x y z
N MET A 1 -39.89 25.44 -26.80
CA MET A 1 -39.85 23.97 -26.82
C MET A 1 -38.39 23.52 -26.90
N ILE A 2 -37.92 22.79 -25.87
CA ILE A 2 -36.87 21.74 -25.90
C ILE A 2 -35.46 22.22 -26.32
N PHE A 3 -34.54 22.62 -25.42
CA PHE A 3 -33.72 21.82 -24.49
C PHE A 3 -32.98 20.63 -25.13
N ALA A 4 -31.69 20.78 -25.43
CA ALA A 4 -30.78 19.64 -25.58
C ALA A 4 -29.34 20.06 -25.22
N ILE A 5 -29.04 19.92 -23.93
CA ILE A 5 -27.71 20.01 -23.33
C ILE A 5 -26.98 18.70 -23.65
N LEU A 6 -25.93 18.74 -24.46
CA LEU A 6 -24.99 17.63 -24.66
C LEU A 6 -23.79 17.82 -23.73
N ILE A 7 -23.99 17.49 -22.45
CA ILE A 7 -22.88 17.25 -21.52
C ILE A 7 -22.30 15.89 -21.90
N ALA A 8 -21.28 15.91 -22.76
CA ALA A 8 -20.34 14.79 -22.87
C ALA A 8 -19.48 14.79 -21.59
N ALA A 9 -20.03 14.22 -20.51
CA ALA A 9 -19.24 13.84 -19.36
C ALA A 9 -18.29 12.74 -19.81
N SER A 10 -17.04 13.12 -20.08
CA SER A 10 -15.91 12.22 -20.16
C SER A 10 -15.85 11.40 -18.88
N SER A 11 -16.39 10.18 -18.96
CA SER A 11 -16.16 9.12 -17.98
C SER A 11 -14.69 8.72 -18.08
N CYS A 12 -13.82 9.55 -17.51
CA CYS A 12 -12.44 9.18 -17.22
C CYS A 12 -12.50 8.06 -16.17
N SER A 13 -12.53 6.83 -16.67
CA SER A 13 -12.41 5.62 -15.89
C SER A 13 -11.17 5.70 -15.00
N SER A 14 -11.34 5.40 -13.71
CA SER A 14 -10.25 5.25 -12.73
C SER A 14 -9.18 4.23 -13.12
N LYS A 15 -9.40 3.45 -14.20
CA LYS A 15 -8.42 2.60 -14.87
C LYS A 15 -7.18 3.38 -15.36
N ILE A 16 -7.34 4.62 -15.82
CA ILE A 16 -6.21 5.39 -16.39
C ILE A 16 -5.28 5.86 -15.26
N ILE A 17 -5.83 6.26 -14.11
CA ILE A 17 -5.05 6.94 -13.05
C ILE A 17 -4.24 5.94 -12.21
N SER A 18 -4.81 4.77 -11.90
CA SER A 18 -4.15 3.73 -11.10
C SER A 18 -2.98 3.06 -11.84
N THR A 19 -3.22 2.62 -13.08
CA THR A 19 -2.17 2.04 -13.91
C THR A 19 -1.10 3.07 -14.26
N ASN A 20 -1.48 4.33 -14.57
CA ASN A 20 -0.48 5.37 -14.84
C ASN A 20 0.39 5.67 -13.61
N TYR A 21 -0.18 5.73 -12.41
CA TYR A 21 0.61 5.95 -11.20
C TYR A 21 1.59 4.78 -10.96
N TYR A 22 1.10 3.53 -11.03
CA TYR A 22 1.97 2.37 -10.83
C TYR A 22 3.10 2.35 -11.87
N THR A 23 2.79 2.53 -13.15
CA THR A 23 3.80 2.57 -14.22
C THR A 23 4.81 3.70 -14.02
N LEU A 24 4.34 4.89 -13.60
CA LEU A 24 5.21 6.05 -13.35
C LEU A 24 6.20 5.81 -12.21
N HIS A 25 5.79 5.10 -11.16
CA HIS A 25 6.58 4.86 -9.95
C HIS A 25 7.03 3.41 -9.80
N GLN A 26 6.98 2.61 -10.88
CA GLN A 26 7.17 1.17 -10.80
C GLN A 26 8.51 0.81 -10.18
N LYS A 27 9.58 1.51 -10.59
CA LYS A 27 10.94 1.25 -10.10
C LYS A 27 11.06 1.54 -8.61
N GLU A 28 10.54 2.68 -8.15
CA GLU A 28 10.53 3.05 -6.74
C GLU A 28 9.68 2.08 -5.90
N LEU A 29 8.49 1.72 -6.38
CA LEU A 29 7.59 0.80 -5.71
C LEU A 29 8.20 -0.60 -5.56
N MET A 30 8.84 -1.12 -6.61
CA MET A 30 9.56 -2.39 -6.55
C MET A 30 10.70 -2.33 -5.54
N HIS A 31 11.46 -1.24 -5.53
CA HIS A 31 12.57 -1.08 -4.58
C HIS A 31 12.06 -0.97 -3.13
N ILE A 32 10.98 -0.21 -2.88
CA ILE A 32 10.31 -0.13 -1.58
C ILE A 32 9.84 -1.50 -1.10
N GLU A 33 9.15 -2.26 -1.96
CA GLU A 33 8.69 -3.61 -1.63
C GLU A 33 9.86 -4.53 -1.28
N THR A 34 10.91 -4.54 -2.10
CA THR A 34 12.06 -5.42 -1.91
C THR A 34 12.80 -5.11 -0.60
N ILE A 35 13.05 -3.83 -0.30
CA ILE A 35 13.71 -3.42 0.95
C ILE A 35 12.80 -3.70 2.14
N TYR A 36 11.51 -3.39 2.06
CA TYR A 36 10.58 -3.67 3.14
C TYR A 36 10.50 -5.16 3.45
N LYS A 37 10.39 -6.00 2.41
CA LYS A 37 10.37 -7.46 2.55
C LYS A 37 11.62 -8.00 3.22
N TYR A 38 12.80 -7.51 2.81
CA TYR A 38 14.07 -7.86 3.45
C TYR A 38 14.08 -7.46 4.94
N LEU A 39 13.71 -6.21 5.26
CA LEU A 39 13.70 -5.72 6.63
C LEU A 39 12.68 -6.46 7.51
N TYR A 40 11.49 -6.74 7.00
CA TYR A 40 10.44 -7.44 7.73
C TYR A 40 10.85 -8.87 8.10
N GLN A 41 11.62 -9.56 7.24
CA GLN A 41 12.18 -10.88 7.55
C GLN A 41 13.17 -10.86 8.71
N GLN A 42 13.92 -9.77 8.87
CA GLN A 42 14.85 -9.60 10.00
C GLN A 42 14.08 -9.28 11.28
N LYS A 43 13.14 -8.34 11.19
CA LYS A 43 12.33 -7.92 12.32
C LYS A 43 11.02 -7.29 11.84
N PRO A 44 9.85 -7.83 12.22
CA PRO A 44 8.56 -7.30 11.77
C PRO A 44 8.26 -5.87 12.24
N PHE A 45 7.69 -5.06 11.33
CA PHE A 45 7.25 -3.70 11.61
C PHE A 45 6.27 -3.20 10.54
N SER A 46 5.55 -2.12 10.82
CA SER A 46 4.79 -1.36 9.82
C SER A 46 5.12 0.14 9.89
N ILE A 47 4.94 0.85 8.78
CA ILE A 47 5.14 2.30 8.69
C ILE A 47 3.85 2.94 8.21
N ALA A 48 3.38 3.97 8.91
CA ALA A 48 2.28 4.83 8.48
C ALA A 48 2.66 6.30 8.60
N PHE A 49 2.28 7.14 7.64
CA PHE A 49 2.31 8.58 7.81
C PHE A 49 0.97 9.07 8.37
N THR A 50 1.01 9.74 9.51
CA THR A 50 -0.22 10.19 10.21
C THR A 50 -0.56 11.66 9.92
N SER A 51 0.40 12.43 9.37
CA SER A 51 0.16 13.80 8.93
C SER A 51 -0.12 13.91 7.43
N LYS A 52 -0.96 14.89 7.04
CA LYS A 52 -1.33 15.13 5.62
C LYS A 52 -0.14 15.47 4.72
N ASN A 53 0.92 16.05 5.29
CA ASN A 53 2.15 16.44 4.60
C ASN A 53 3.26 15.39 4.73
N LEU A 54 2.95 14.21 5.30
CA LEU A 54 3.87 13.08 5.45
C LEU A 54 5.10 13.41 6.30
N GLN A 55 5.01 14.37 7.22
CA GLN A 55 6.08 14.75 8.14
C GLN A 55 6.04 13.98 9.47
N ILE A 56 4.89 13.42 9.84
CA ILE A 56 4.77 12.59 11.04
C ILE A 56 4.66 11.14 10.59
N VAL A 57 5.59 10.32 11.06
CA VAL A 57 5.67 8.89 10.79
C VAL A 57 5.41 8.10 12.07
N SER A 58 4.46 7.18 12.00
CA SER A 58 4.20 6.14 12.98
C SER A 58 4.91 4.87 12.56
N VAL A 59 5.81 4.37 13.41
CA VAL A 59 6.45 3.06 13.24
C VAL A 59 5.88 2.10 14.27
N GLU A 60 5.21 1.05 13.81
CA GLU A 60 4.73 -0.04 14.65
C GLU A 60 5.80 -1.13 14.69
N MET A 61 6.57 -1.18 15.78
CA MET A 61 7.63 -2.14 16.02
C MET A 61 7.04 -3.35 16.75
N LYS A 62 7.10 -4.53 16.11
CA LYS A 62 6.59 -5.77 16.71
C LYS A 62 7.71 -6.50 17.44
N THR A 63 7.46 -6.88 18.68
CA THR A 63 8.32 -7.75 19.50
C THR A 63 7.55 -9.01 19.87
N ASP A 64 8.24 -10.00 20.44
CA ASP A 64 7.63 -11.29 20.79
C ASP A 64 6.43 -11.16 21.74
N SER A 65 6.38 -10.09 22.55
CA SER A 65 5.35 -9.89 23.57
C SER A 65 4.45 -8.68 23.32
N LEU A 66 4.89 -7.67 22.58
CA LEU A 66 4.21 -6.37 22.48
C LEU A 66 4.43 -5.70 21.12
N ASN A 67 3.41 -4.96 20.67
CA ASN A 67 3.52 -4.02 19.56
C ASN A 67 3.71 -2.61 20.13
N TYR A 68 4.86 -2.00 19.86
CA TYR A 68 5.13 -0.62 20.22
C TYR A 68 4.82 0.29 19.05
N ILE A 69 3.97 1.29 19.25
CA ILE A 69 3.65 2.29 18.24
C ILE A 69 4.31 3.60 18.67
N TYR A 70 5.27 4.07 17.88
CA TYR A 70 5.95 5.33 18.11
C TYR A 70 5.70 6.30 16.96
N GLU A 71 5.38 7.55 17.29
CA GLU A 71 5.28 8.63 16.32
C GLU A 71 6.47 9.57 16.40
N PHE A 72 7.01 9.91 15.24
CA PHE A 72 8.16 10.81 15.11
C PHE A 72 7.91 11.82 14.02
N ASN A 73 8.53 12.98 14.13
CA ASN A 73 8.78 13.79 12.94
C ASN A 73 9.86 13.10 12.09
N THR A 74 9.72 13.08 10.77
CA THR A 74 10.65 12.38 9.86
C THR A 74 12.10 12.88 9.94
N ILE A 75 12.33 14.11 10.39
CA ILE A 75 13.67 14.68 10.57
C ILE A 75 14.22 14.53 12.00
N ASP A 76 13.45 13.93 12.90
CA ASP A 76 13.82 13.83 14.31
C ASP A 76 14.89 12.76 14.54
N ALA A 77 15.97 13.12 15.23
CA ALA A 77 17.03 12.19 15.61
C ALA A 77 16.50 11.01 16.45
N ARG A 78 15.42 11.22 17.24
CA ARG A 78 14.80 10.19 18.08
C ARG A 78 14.26 8.99 17.29
N LEU A 79 13.92 9.18 16.01
CA LEU A 79 13.52 8.07 15.13
C LEU A 79 14.68 7.08 14.97
N LYS A 80 15.87 7.58 14.64
CA LYS A 80 17.08 6.75 14.49
C LYS A 80 17.43 6.06 15.81
N ASP A 81 17.44 6.81 16.90
CA ASP A 81 17.80 6.28 18.21
C ASP A 81 16.82 5.19 18.67
N SER A 82 15.52 5.36 18.41
CA SER A 82 14.50 4.37 18.75
C SER A 82 14.65 3.10 17.92
N LEU A 83 14.90 3.22 16.61
CA LEU A 83 15.15 2.08 15.73
C LEU A 83 16.38 1.28 16.20
N LEU A 84 17.47 1.95 16.52
CA LEU A 84 18.69 1.32 17.05
C LEU A 84 18.43 0.66 18.41
N LYS A 85 17.74 1.34 19.32
CA LYS A 85 17.38 0.81 20.65
C LYS A 85 16.61 -0.51 20.55
N TYR A 86 15.72 -0.63 19.57
CA TYR A 86 14.94 -1.85 19.34
C TYR A 86 15.60 -2.82 18.36
N GLY A 87 16.85 -2.59 17.95
CA GLY A 87 17.62 -3.52 17.11
C GLY A 87 17.14 -3.63 15.66
N TYR A 88 16.55 -2.56 15.12
CA TYR A 88 16.25 -2.45 13.69
C TYR A 88 17.44 -1.88 12.92
N ASP A 89 17.53 -2.19 11.63
CA ASP A 89 18.46 -1.53 10.70
C ASP A 89 17.98 -0.09 10.44
N ALA A 90 18.41 0.83 11.31
CA ALA A 90 17.92 2.20 11.33
C ALA A 90 18.16 2.93 10.00
N GLU A 91 19.29 2.70 9.34
CA GLU A 91 19.61 3.37 8.08
C GLU A 91 18.66 2.93 6.96
N LYS A 92 18.43 1.62 6.81
CA LYS A 92 17.52 1.12 5.77
C LYS A 92 16.06 1.44 6.07
N VAL A 93 15.64 1.44 7.34
CA VAL A 93 14.28 1.85 7.72
C VAL A 93 14.07 3.34 7.44
N ILE A 94 15.03 4.21 7.78
CA ILE A 94 14.94 5.65 7.46
C ILE A 94 14.94 5.88 5.95
N TRP A 95 15.77 5.15 5.21
CA TRP A 95 15.74 5.18 3.74
C TRP A 95 14.35 4.81 3.21
N LEU A 96 13.74 3.75 3.75
CA LEU A 96 12.40 3.28 3.36
C LEU A 96 11.35 4.36 3.64
N ILE A 97 11.38 4.99 4.82
CA ILE A 97 10.48 6.09 5.19
C ILE A 97 10.63 7.25 4.17
N ASN A 98 11.85 7.64 3.84
CA ASN A 98 12.10 8.71 2.88
C ASN A 98 11.64 8.35 1.46
N ALA A 99 11.86 7.10 1.04
CA ALA A 99 11.41 6.59 -0.26
C ALA A 99 9.87 6.59 -0.34
N MET A 100 9.19 6.13 0.71
CA MET A 100 7.74 6.18 0.82
C MET A 100 7.22 7.62 0.77
N GLN A 101 7.83 8.53 1.52
CA GLN A 101 7.46 9.95 1.56
C GLN A 101 7.56 10.59 0.18
N LYS A 102 8.64 10.32 -0.57
CA LYS A 102 8.91 10.86 -1.91
C LYS A 102 7.80 10.53 -2.91
N ILE A 103 7.25 9.32 -2.83
CA ILE A 103 6.19 8.88 -3.75
C ILE A 103 4.78 9.01 -3.17
N GLU A 104 4.61 9.62 -2.00
CA GLU A 104 3.29 9.77 -1.36
C GLU A 104 2.66 8.42 -0.94
N CYS A 105 3.52 7.44 -0.66
CA CYS A 105 3.15 6.20 0.00
C CYS A 105 2.90 6.49 1.48
N THR A 106 1.62 6.41 1.87
CA THR A 106 1.13 6.73 3.21
C THR A 106 1.25 5.57 4.20
N TRP A 107 1.29 4.33 3.73
CA TRP A 107 1.35 3.18 4.62
C TRP A 107 1.91 1.95 3.93
N ILE A 108 2.66 1.15 4.67
CA ILE A 108 3.12 -0.18 4.27
C ILE A 108 3.00 -1.14 5.45
N ASN A 109 2.49 -2.34 5.19
CA ASN A 109 2.42 -3.42 6.17
C ASN A 109 2.50 -4.79 5.50
N ASN A 110 2.93 -5.80 6.25
CA ASN A 110 2.89 -7.19 5.83
C ASN A 110 1.82 -7.96 6.62
N TYR A 111 1.15 -8.87 5.92
CA TYR A 111 0.17 -9.80 6.45
C TYR A 111 0.58 -11.22 6.07
N ASP A 112 0.62 -12.08 7.06
CA ASP A 112 0.83 -13.50 6.85
C ASP A 112 -0.54 -14.14 6.58
N TYR A 113 -0.60 -14.96 5.54
CA TYR A 113 -1.79 -15.73 5.18
C TYR A 113 -1.39 -17.14 4.75
N TYR A 114 -2.35 -18.06 4.70
CA TYR A 114 -2.07 -19.45 4.36
C TYR A 114 -2.83 -19.86 3.10
N THR A 115 -2.12 -20.49 2.17
CA THR A 115 -2.72 -21.18 1.02
C THR A 115 -2.14 -22.59 0.96
N ASN A 116 -3.00 -23.61 0.94
CA ASN A 116 -2.60 -25.02 0.88
C ASN A 116 -1.56 -25.39 1.96
N ASN A 117 -1.78 -24.96 3.20
CA ASN A 117 -0.87 -25.15 4.35
C ASN A 117 0.55 -24.57 4.18
N LYS A 118 0.78 -23.74 3.17
CA LYS A 118 2.01 -22.97 3.03
C LYS A 118 1.73 -21.54 3.49
N GLU A 119 2.54 -21.06 4.43
CA GLU A 119 2.55 -19.65 4.80
C GLU A 119 2.98 -18.80 3.60
N GLN A 120 2.29 -17.70 3.42
CA GLN A 120 2.45 -16.75 2.33
C GLN A 120 2.43 -15.34 2.92
N ARG A 121 3.16 -14.44 2.27
CA ARG A 121 3.19 -13.04 2.68
C ARG A 121 2.45 -12.16 1.69
N LEU A 122 1.79 -11.16 2.24
CA LEU A 122 1.05 -10.15 1.51
C LEU A 122 1.47 -8.78 2.02
N ILE A 123 2.19 -8.04 1.18
CA ILE A 123 2.57 -6.66 1.48
C ILE A 123 1.49 -5.73 0.91
N PHE A 124 0.87 -4.94 1.77
CA PHE A 124 0.01 -3.84 1.35
C PHE A 124 0.79 -2.53 1.36
N ILE A 125 0.62 -1.75 0.29
CA ILE A 125 1.12 -0.39 0.15
C ILE A 125 -0.05 0.53 -0.16
N SER A 126 -0.26 1.56 0.65
CA SER A 126 -1.30 2.57 0.41
C SER A 126 -0.70 3.89 -0.02
N ILE A 127 -1.14 4.42 -1.15
CA ILE A 127 -0.68 5.67 -1.75
C ILE A 127 -1.81 6.68 -1.75
N LYS A 128 -1.47 7.94 -1.47
CA LYS A 128 -2.40 9.07 -1.57
C LYS A 128 -1.90 10.09 -2.60
N PRO A 129 -2.26 9.94 -3.89
CA PRO A 129 -1.75 10.83 -4.91
C PRO A 129 -2.35 12.23 -4.78
N LYS A 130 -1.49 13.26 -4.80
CA LYS A 130 -1.89 14.68 -4.70
C LYS A 130 -2.81 15.15 -5.83
N VAL A 131 -2.79 14.50 -6.99
CA VAL A 131 -3.57 14.88 -8.18
C VAL A 131 -5.10 14.77 -7.94
N ILE A 132 -5.52 14.02 -6.92
CA ILE A 132 -6.94 13.80 -6.61
C ILE A 132 -7.40 14.75 -5.52
N ARG A 133 -7.82 15.97 -5.91
CA ARG A 133 -8.75 16.75 -5.09
C ARG A 133 -9.78 17.45 -5.96
N ARG A 134 -10.99 16.90 -6.01
CA ARG A 134 -12.19 17.73 -6.17
C ARG A 134 -12.55 18.30 -4.79
N PRO A 135 -12.92 19.59 -4.67
CA PRO A 135 -13.41 20.11 -3.40
C PRO A 135 -14.58 19.26 -2.91
N PHE A 136 -14.60 18.96 -1.60
CA PHE A 136 -15.61 18.12 -0.91
C PHE A 136 -15.64 16.62 -1.26
N SER A 137 -14.67 16.09 -2.02
CA SER A 137 -14.59 14.63 -2.24
C SER A 137 -13.82 13.91 -1.12
N PRO A 138 -14.25 12.70 -0.70
CA PRO A 138 -13.50 11.90 0.27
C PRO A 138 -12.12 11.54 -0.29
N SER A 139 -11.11 11.48 0.59
CA SER A 139 -9.76 11.08 0.19
C SER A 139 -9.79 9.66 -0.37
N LYS A 140 -9.30 9.48 -1.59
CA LYS A 140 -9.11 8.15 -2.19
C LYS A 140 -7.65 7.73 -2.06
N TYR A 141 -7.43 6.51 -1.60
CA TYR A 141 -6.14 5.85 -1.50
C TYR A 141 -6.07 4.74 -2.53
N TYR A 142 -4.95 4.65 -3.24
CA TYR A 142 -4.63 3.49 -4.07
C TYR A 142 -3.89 2.49 -3.22
N MET A 143 -4.50 1.34 -3.00
CA MET A 143 -3.89 0.26 -2.23
C MET A 143 -3.37 -0.79 -3.20
N LEU A 144 -2.07 -1.06 -3.15
CA LEU A 144 -1.40 -2.12 -3.89
C LEU A 144 -1.21 -3.31 -2.96
N ALA A 145 -1.43 -4.51 -3.50
CA ALA A 145 -1.20 -5.77 -2.83
C ALA A 145 -0.12 -6.55 -3.59
N TYR A 146 0.96 -6.90 -2.89
CA TYR A 146 2.09 -7.67 -3.43
C TYR A 146 2.08 -9.07 -2.83
N PHE A 147 2.08 -10.08 -3.70
CA PHE A 147 2.11 -11.49 -3.34
C PHE A 147 3.47 -12.11 -3.65
N ASP A 148 3.91 -13.05 -2.82
CA ASP A 148 5.12 -13.83 -3.08
C ASP A 148 4.97 -14.72 -4.33
N GLU A 149 3.75 -15.24 -4.57
CA GLU A 149 3.42 -16.18 -5.65
C GLU A 149 2.37 -15.61 -6.62
N PRO A 150 2.35 -16.07 -7.89
CA PRO A 150 1.29 -15.71 -8.84
C PRO A 150 -0.11 -16.03 -8.28
N GLN A 151 -1.05 -15.11 -8.47
CA GLN A 151 -2.44 -15.24 -8.05
C GLN A 151 -3.36 -15.51 -9.25
N HIS A 152 -4.52 -16.10 -8.97
CA HIS A 152 -5.56 -16.30 -9.98
C HIS A 152 -6.45 -15.07 -10.10
N PHE A 153 -6.86 -14.76 -11.33
CA PHE A 153 -7.76 -13.66 -11.65
C PHE A 153 -8.87 -14.15 -12.58
N ASP A 154 -10.05 -13.56 -12.48
CA ASP A 154 -11.15 -13.82 -13.42
C ASP A 154 -10.90 -13.13 -14.78
N GLU A 155 -11.83 -13.32 -15.72
CA GLU A 155 -11.80 -12.68 -17.05
C GLU A 155 -11.82 -11.15 -17.00
N ASN A 156 -12.32 -10.56 -15.92
CA ASN A 156 -12.37 -9.11 -15.69
C ASN A 156 -11.08 -8.60 -15.00
N GLY A 157 -10.15 -9.50 -14.67
CA GLY A 157 -8.93 -9.23 -13.94
C GLY A 157 -9.14 -9.01 -12.44
N LEU A 158 -10.23 -9.49 -11.85
CA LEU A 158 -10.48 -9.44 -10.41
C LEU A 158 -9.83 -10.62 -9.70
N LEU A 159 -9.25 -10.35 -8.52
CA LEU A 159 -8.55 -11.36 -7.73
C LEU A 159 -9.50 -12.48 -7.26
N LEU A 160 -9.09 -13.71 -7.51
CA LEU A 160 -9.80 -14.92 -7.08
C LEU A 160 -9.22 -15.49 -5.78
N ASP A 161 -10.02 -16.28 -5.08
CA ASP A 161 -9.57 -17.04 -3.93
C ASP A 161 -8.62 -18.16 -4.39
N GLY A 162 -7.46 -18.27 -3.73
CA GLY A 162 -6.46 -19.28 -4.06
C GLY A 162 -6.93 -20.71 -3.80
N SER A 163 -7.88 -20.91 -2.90
CA SER A 163 -8.48 -22.22 -2.60
C SER A 163 -9.68 -22.55 -3.50
N ASN A 164 -10.36 -21.53 -4.03
CA ASN A 164 -11.54 -21.69 -4.88
C ASN A 164 -11.58 -20.60 -5.95
N THR A 165 -11.08 -20.94 -7.13
CA THR A 165 -11.02 -20.04 -8.30
C THR A 165 -12.38 -19.65 -8.88
N LYS A 166 -13.51 -20.13 -8.30
CA LYS A 166 -14.85 -19.65 -8.66
C LYS A 166 -15.31 -18.47 -7.82
N ARG A 167 -14.58 -18.10 -6.75
CA ARG A 167 -14.97 -17.05 -5.81
C ARG A 167 -14.01 -15.87 -5.87
N LEU A 168 -14.55 -14.66 -5.86
CA LEU A 168 -13.80 -13.42 -5.72
C LEU A 168 -13.18 -13.31 -4.32
N ARG A 169 -11.88 -13.05 -4.25
CA ARG A 169 -11.18 -12.74 -3.00
C ARG A 169 -11.38 -11.28 -2.66
N ARG A 170 -11.64 -11.02 -1.38
CA ARG A 170 -11.80 -9.68 -0.83
C ARG A 170 -10.89 -9.51 0.37
N PHE A 171 -10.27 -8.34 0.48
CA PHE A 171 -9.61 -7.91 1.71
C PHE A 171 -10.37 -6.69 2.23
N ASN A 172 -10.84 -6.74 3.48
CA ASN A 172 -11.68 -5.69 4.06
C ASN A 172 -12.86 -5.31 3.16
N TYR A 173 -13.54 -6.31 2.58
CA TYR A 173 -14.65 -6.18 1.63
C TYR A 173 -14.30 -5.53 0.27
N LEU A 174 -13.05 -5.13 0.05
CA LEU A 174 -12.59 -4.53 -1.20
C LEU A 174 -12.20 -5.60 -2.21
N LEU A 175 -12.59 -5.37 -3.46
CA LEU A 175 -12.15 -6.15 -4.61
C LEU A 175 -10.85 -5.57 -5.17
N PHE A 176 -9.95 -6.46 -5.56
CA PHE A 176 -8.65 -6.08 -6.12
C PHE A 176 -8.59 -6.48 -7.59
N LYS A 177 -7.96 -5.61 -8.38
CA LYS A 177 -7.82 -5.77 -9.82
C LYS A 177 -6.35 -5.95 -10.21
N LYS A 178 -6.10 -6.84 -11.16
CA LYS A 178 -4.78 -7.20 -11.67
C LYS A 178 -3.99 -5.99 -12.20
N ILE A 179 -2.71 -5.92 -11.81
CA ILE A 179 -1.65 -5.20 -12.51
C ILE A 179 -0.73 -6.22 -13.19
N THR A 180 -0.22 -7.18 -12.41
CA THR A 180 0.55 -8.33 -12.85
C THR A 180 0.02 -9.60 -12.17
N ASP A 181 0.61 -10.77 -12.43
CA ASP A 181 0.20 -12.00 -11.73
C ASP A 181 0.50 -11.97 -10.23
N LYS A 182 1.41 -11.09 -9.77
CA LYS A 182 1.78 -10.97 -8.34
C LYS A 182 1.34 -9.67 -7.70
N ILE A 183 0.75 -8.75 -8.47
CA ILE A 183 0.43 -7.41 -8.01
C ILE A 183 -0.98 -7.05 -8.44
N CYS A 184 -1.79 -6.61 -7.49
CA CYS A 184 -3.12 -6.09 -7.75
C CYS A 184 -3.38 -4.81 -6.97
N TYR A 185 -4.44 -4.09 -7.33
CA TYR A 185 -4.78 -2.83 -6.71
C TYR A 185 -6.26 -2.68 -6.41
N THR A 186 -6.57 -1.80 -5.47
CA THR A 186 -7.93 -1.30 -5.24
C THR A 186 -7.91 0.19 -4.90
N VAL A 187 -9.09 0.80 -4.84
CA VAL A 187 -9.26 2.18 -4.40
C VAL A 187 -10.11 2.18 -3.13
N SER A 188 -9.57 2.75 -2.06
CA SER A 188 -10.19 2.79 -0.74
C SER A 188 -10.35 4.22 -0.24
N GLU A 189 -11.27 4.44 0.69
CA GLU A 189 -11.38 5.70 1.44
C GLU A 189 -10.53 5.71 2.71
N LYS A 190 -10.06 4.52 3.11
CA LYS A 190 -9.16 4.30 4.24
C LYS A 190 -7.79 3.87 3.75
N PHE A 191 -6.75 4.30 4.43
CA PHE A 191 -5.36 3.97 4.07
C PHE A 191 -4.82 2.73 4.78
N ARG A 192 -5.45 2.29 5.89
CA ARG A 192 -5.14 1.10 6.69
C ARG A 192 -6.43 0.33 6.94
#